data_AF-A0A7X6Z1N8-F1
#
_entry.id   AF-A0A7X6Z1N8-F1
#
_cell.length_a   1.000
_cell.length_b   1.000
_cell.length_c   1.000
_cell.angle_alpha   90.00
_cell.angle_beta   90.00
_cell.angle_gamma   90.00
#
_symmetry.space_group_name_H-M   'P 1'
#
loop_
_entity.id
_entity.type
_entity.pdbx_description
1 polymer ?
#
loop_
_entity_poly.entity_id
_entity_poly.type
_entity_poly.pdbx_seq_one_letter_code
_entity_poly.pdbx_strand_id
1 'polypeptide(L)'
;TGVPFTAAYIMSKGDPLADIYEDMAAEQKARATYEHLINLADDPDVIDPLRWLREREVDHFQRFGEILNRLYEWKDSKKYY
;
A
#
# COMPACT_ATOMS: atom_id res chain seq x y z
N THR A 1 20.08 17.85 -5.41
CA THR A 1 19.47 17.29 -6.64
C THR A 1 18.50 16.20 -6.23
N GLY A 2 17.42 15.97 -6.98
CA GLY A 2 16.45 14.91 -6.68
C GLY A 2 16.82 13.56 -7.29
N VAL A 3 16.12 12.51 -6.88
CA VAL A 3 16.18 11.18 -7.53
C VAL A 3 14.96 11.06 -8.44
N PRO A 4 15.12 10.86 -9.76
CA PRO A 4 13.99 10.73 -10.66
C PRO A 4 13.22 9.44 -10.39
N PHE A 5 11.91 9.48 -10.61
CA PHE A 5 11.09 8.28 -10.64
C PHE A 5 11.57 7.32 -11.73
N THR A 6 11.59 6.03 -11.43
CA THR A 6 11.92 4.97 -12.40
C THR A 6 10.99 3.79 -12.21
N ALA A 7 10.86 2.97 -13.26
CA ALA A 7 10.10 1.71 -13.20
C ALA A 7 10.65 0.71 -12.18
N ALA A 8 11.89 0.89 -11.68
CA ALA A 8 12.46 0.03 -10.65
C ALA A 8 11.73 0.11 -9.30
N TYR A 9 10.86 1.10 -9.09
CA TYR A 9 10.01 1.20 -7.90
C TYR A 9 8.70 0.39 -8.01
N ILE A 10 8.38 -0.13 -9.20
CA ILE A 10 7.22 -0.99 -9.42
C ILE A 10 7.67 -2.42 -9.20
N MET A 11 7.06 -3.10 -8.23
CA MET A 11 7.28 -4.52 -7.99
C MET A 11 6.08 -5.30 -8.54
N SER A 12 6.37 -6.34 -9.30
CA SER A 12 5.36 -7.19 -9.94
C SER A 12 6.02 -8.50 -10.30
N LYS A 13 5.99 -9.47 -9.38
CA LYS A 13 6.60 -10.78 -9.57
C LYS A 13 5.72 -11.72 -10.39
N GLY A 14 4.40 -11.47 -10.42
CA GLY A 14 3.40 -12.33 -11.05
C GLY A 14 2.95 -13.50 -10.17
N ASP A 15 3.43 -13.56 -8.93
CA ASP A 15 2.90 -14.44 -7.90
C ASP A 15 1.91 -13.63 -7.05
N PRO A 16 0.60 -13.96 -7.05
CA PRO A 16 -0.40 -13.12 -6.40
C PRO A 16 -0.20 -12.93 -4.88
N LEU A 17 0.43 -13.88 -4.18
CA LEU A 17 0.71 -13.73 -2.76
C LEU A 17 1.85 -12.73 -2.55
N ALA A 18 2.97 -12.91 -3.26
CA ALA A 18 4.10 -11.99 -3.19
C ALA A 18 3.68 -10.56 -3.56
N ASP A 19 2.93 -10.40 -4.66
CA ASP A 19 2.50 -9.09 -5.16
C ASP A 19 1.58 -8.38 -4.14
N ILE A 20 0.62 -9.09 -3.53
CA ILE A 20 -0.26 -8.50 -2.50
C ILE A 20 0.50 -8.14 -1.22
N TYR A 21 1.53 -8.91 -0.82
CA TYR A 21 2.39 -8.53 0.29
C TYR A 21 3.19 -7.27 0.00
N GLU A 22 3.68 -7.11 -1.24
CA GLU A 22 4.37 -5.91 -1.69
C GLU A 22 3.44 -4.69 -1.67
N ASP A 23 2.21 -4.83 -2.15
CA ASP A 23 1.18 -3.78 -2.10
C ASP A 23 0.88 -3.37 -0.65
N MET A 24 0.63 -4.33 0.25
CA MET A 24 0.43 -4.05 1.68
C MET A 24 1.63 -3.31 2.30
N ALA A 25 2.86 -3.70 1.96
CA ALA A 25 4.06 -3.04 2.45
C ALA A 25 4.21 -1.62 1.88
N ALA A 26 3.82 -1.39 0.63
CA ALA A 26 3.82 -0.08 0.00
C ALA A 26 2.87 0.89 0.73
N GLU A 27 1.64 0.47 1.02
CA GLU A 27 0.67 1.35 1.71
C GLU A 27 1.08 1.68 3.14
N GLN A 28 1.70 0.75 3.88
CA GLN A 28 2.24 1.09 5.20
C GLN A 28 3.39 2.09 5.15
N LYS A 29 4.25 2.01 4.13
CA LYS A 29 5.32 2.99 3.92
C LYS A 29 4.73 4.35 3.54
N ALA A 30 3.76 4.39 2.62
CA ALA A 30 3.07 5.61 2.23
C ALA A 30 2.36 6.28 3.43
N ARG A 31 1.59 5.53 4.22
CA ARG A 31 0.97 6.00 5.47
C ARG A 31 1.99 6.61 6.43
N ALA A 32 3.12 5.94 6.65
CA ALA A 32 4.18 6.44 7.54
C ALA A 32 4.85 7.70 6.98
N THR A 33 5.03 7.78 5.66
CA THR A 33 5.53 8.98 4.98
C THR A 33 4.56 10.15 5.15
N TYR A 34 3.26 9.95 4.93
CA TYR A 34 2.26 11.02 5.13
C TYR A 34 2.17 11.48 6.57
N GLU A 35 2.19 10.56 7.54
CA GLU A 35 2.30 10.90 8.97
C GLU A 35 3.51 11.78 9.25
N HIS A 36 4.68 11.44 8.70
CA HIS A 36 5.88 12.24 8.88
C HIS A 36 5.74 13.65 8.27
N LEU A 37 5.18 13.75 7.06
CA LEU A 37 4.95 15.04 6.38
C LEU A 37 3.95 15.93 7.13
N ILE A 38 2.87 15.37 7.68
CA ILE A 38 1.91 16.10 8.51
C ILE A 38 2.60 16.71 9.74
N ASN A 39 3.51 15.97 10.38
CA ASN A 39 4.25 16.46 11.54
C ASN A 39 5.30 17.54 11.20
N LEU A 40 5.69 17.67 9.94
CA LEU A 40 6.65 18.67 9.46
C LEU A 40 5.99 19.93 8.91
N ALA A 41 4.71 19.86 8.50
CA ALA A 41 3.99 20.96 7.88
C ALA A 41 3.30 21.86 8.92
N ASP A 42 3.12 23.14 8.57
CA ASP A 42 2.39 24.15 9.34
C ASP A 42 1.25 24.81 8.54
N ASP A 43 1.18 24.57 7.22
CA ASP A 43 0.14 25.06 6.33
C ASP A 43 -1.07 24.09 6.29
N PRO A 44 -2.29 24.52 6.69
CA PRO A 44 -3.51 23.71 6.58
C PRO A 44 -3.79 23.19 5.17
N ASP A 45 -3.48 23.96 4.13
CA ASP A 45 -3.72 23.57 2.73
C ASP A 45 -2.82 22.40 2.28
N VAL A 46 -1.73 22.14 3.02
CA VAL A 46 -0.87 20.97 2.85
C VAL A 46 -1.32 19.82 3.77
N ILE A 47 -1.67 20.12 5.02
CA ILE A 47 -2.01 19.11 6.03
C ILE A 47 -3.30 18.37 5.69
N ASP A 48 -4.35 19.09 5.27
CA ASP A 48 -5.67 18.51 5.05
C ASP A 48 -5.70 17.44 3.95
N PRO A 49 -5.09 17.64 2.75
CA PRO A 49 -5.00 16.55 1.77
C PRO A 49 -4.12 15.39 2.27
N LEU A 50 -3.05 15.65 3.02
CA LEU A 50 -2.20 14.57 3.57
C LEU A 50 -2.94 13.71 4.59
N ARG A 51 -3.80 14.29 5.43
CA ARG A 51 -4.67 13.54 6.35
C ARG A 51 -5.62 12.62 5.59
N TRP A 52 -6.24 13.13 4.51
CA TRP A 52 -7.11 12.31 3.68
C TRP A 52 -6.36 11.14 3.04
N LEU A 53 -5.18 11.39 2.46
CA LEU A 53 -4.33 10.35 1.85
C LEU A 53 -3.88 9.31 2.87
N ARG A 54 -3.40 9.75 4.03
CA ARG A 54 -2.99 8.84 5.12
C ARG A 54 -4.09 7.87 5.51
N GLU A 55 -5.32 8.33 5.57
CA GLU A 55 -6.47 7.51 5.99
C GLU A 55 -6.84 6.52 4.90
N ARG A 56 -6.70 6.93 3.63
CA ARG A 56 -6.84 6.03 2.47
C ARG A 56 -5.81 4.91 2.48
N GLU A 57 -4.58 5.16 2.93
CA GLU A 57 -3.59 4.08 3.01
C GLU A 57 -3.91 3.04 4.09
N VAL A 58 -4.64 3.42 5.14
CA VAL A 58 -5.19 2.44 6.09
C VAL A 58 -6.26 1.58 5.40
N ASP A 59 -7.17 2.20 4.64
CA ASP A 59 -8.19 1.47 3.89
C ASP A 59 -7.55 0.53 2.85
N HIS A 60 -6.59 1.01 2.06
CA HIS A 60 -5.91 0.21 1.04
C HIS A 60 -5.21 -1.00 1.69
N PHE A 61 -4.47 -0.79 2.77
CA PHE A 61 -3.82 -1.88 3.50
C PHE A 61 -4.83 -2.94 3.97
N GLN A 62 -5.98 -2.51 4.51
CA GLN A 62 -7.04 -3.44 4.94
C GLN A 62 -7.64 -4.20 3.77
N ARG A 63 -7.91 -3.54 2.63
CA ARG A 63 -8.45 -4.20 1.43
C ARG A 63 -7.47 -5.19 0.82
N PHE A 64 -6.18 -4.87 0.78
CA PHE A 64 -5.17 -5.84 0.36
C PHE A 64 -5.07 -7.02 1.34
N GLY A 65 -5.20 -6.78 2.65
CA GLY A 65 -5.30 -7.85 3.65
C GLY A 65 -6.52 -8.75 3.48
N GLU A 66 -7.68 -8.21 3.11
CA GLU A 66 -8.87 -8.99 2.76
C GLU A 66 -8.63 -9.86 1.51
N ILE A 67 -7.94 -9.32 0.50
CA ILE A 67 -7.55 -10.06 -0.70
C ILE A 67 -6.57 -11.18 -0.34
N LEU A 68 -5.59 -10.91 0.52
CA LEU A 68 -4.62 -11.89 0.99
C LEU A 68 -5.32 -13.10 1.64
N ASN A 69 -6.30 -12.86 2.51
CA ASN A 69 -7.09 -13.93 3.12
C ASN A 69 -7.84 -14.75 2.06
N ARG A 70 -8.49 -14.10 1.09
CA ARG A 70 -9.17 -14.78 -0.03
C ARG A 70 -8.21 -15.60 -0.90
N LEU A 71 -6.98 -15.13 -1.10
CA LEU A 71 -5.96 -15.88 -1.83
C LEU A 71 -5.55 -17.15 -1.08
N TYR A 72 -5.40 -17.09 0.24
CA TYR A 72 -5.15 -18.27 1.05
C TYR A 72 -6.32 -19.27 1.00
N GLU A 73 -7.56 -18.79 1.17
CA GLU A 73 -8.75 -19.63 1.02
C GLU A 73 -8.83 -20.29 -0.35
N TRP A 74 -8.56 -19.53 -1.42
CA TRP A 74 -8.52 -20.07 -2.78
C TRP A 74 -7.41 -21.09 -2.95
N LYS A 75 -6.22 -20.85 -2.39
CA LYS A 75 -5.10 -21.79 -2.47
C LYS A 75 -5.40 -23.10 -1.75
N ASP A 76 -6.10 -23.04 -0.62
CA ASP A 76 -6.44 -24.21 0.19
C ASP A 76 -7.74 -24.92 -0.28
N SER A 77 -8.49 -24.30 -1.21
CA SER A 77 -9.67 -24.91 -1.83
C SER A 77 -9.33 -26.15 -2.68
N LYS A 78 -10.23 -27.14 -2.67
CA LYS A 78 -10.12 -28.30 -3.55
C LYS A 78 -10.19 -27.85 -5.02
N LYS A 79 -9.18 -28.23 -5.80
CA LYS A 79 -9.14 -28.03 -7.24
C LYS A 79 -9.60 -29.31 -7.94
N TYR A 80 -10.61 -29.20 -8.80
CA TYR A 80 -10.97 -30.25 -9.73
C TYR A 80 -10.26 -29.96 -11.06
N TYR A 81 -9.56 -30.95 -11.61
CA TYR A 81 -8.82 -30.87 -12.87
C TYR A 81 -9.40 -31.86 -13.87
#